data_AF-A0A5C3QX94-F1
#
_entry.id   AF-A0A5C3QX94-F1
#
_cell.length_a   1.000
_cell.length_b   1.000
_cell.length_c   1.000
_cell.angle_alpha   90.00
_cell.angle_beta   90.00
_cell.angle_gamma   90.00
#
_symmetry.space_group_name_H-M   'P 1'
#
loop_
_entity.id
_entity.type
_entity.pdbx_description
1 polymer ?
#
loop_
_entity_poly.entity_id
_entity_poly.type
_entity_poly.pdbx_seq_one_letter_code
_entity_poly.pdbx_strand_id
1 'polypeptide(L)'
;MNSQSIPAELCAICKETLLIPSTEDEGPSEVIDDVELLPCRHHFHWSCIMEYAMLSAQARATCPHCQENVLSPQGTFIVNVRNEGGLTEGFDMGREIDEEMHLEANPELKREQAFLTLIQLRDFEEAERLLLGSDDGEGGRVDVNACFEGGQTTALHMAAMNDDVDALRLLLSHGADKERRNEDRLTALDLAESVGAVRAQSYLHGG
;
A
#
# COMPACT_ATOMS: atom_id res chain seq x y z
N MET A 1 20.89 26.32 -20.84
CA MET A 1 19.55 25.95 -21.32
C MET A 1 18.56 26.38 -20.23
N ASN A 2 17.46 27.04 -20.60
CA ASN A 2 16.60 27.85 -19.73
C ASN A 2 16.26 27.22 -18.37
N SER A 3 16.86 27.75 -17.30
CA SER A 3 16.47 27.50 -15.91
C SER A 3 15.26 28.38 -15.58
N GLN A 4 14.08 28.01 -16.06
CA GLN A 4 12.85 28.56 -15.48
C GLN A 4 12.64 27.83 -14.16
N SER A 5 12.93 28.53 -13.05
CA SER A 5 12.65 28.04 -11.71
C SER A 5 11.15 27.78 -11.58
N ILE A 6 10.78 26.54 -11.34
CA ILE A 6 9.40 26.16 -11.07
C ILE A 6 9.10 26.55 -9.61
N PRO A 7 7.96 27.23 -9.33
CA PRO A 7 7.55 27.50 -7.96
C PRO A 7 7.43 26.19 -7.16
N ALA A 8 7.83 26.21 -5.90
CA ALA A 8 7.81 25.02 -5.05
C ALA A 8 6.38 24.51 -4.77
N GLU A 9 5.35 25.33 -5.03
CA GLU A 9 3.95 24.93 -4.96
C GLU A 9 3.43 24.16 -6.19
N LEU A 10 4.22 24.03 -7.28
CA LEU A 10 3.80 23.35 -8.50
C LEU A 10 4.63 22.09 -8.78
N CYS A 11 3.95 21.05 -9.23
CA CYS A 11 4.57 19.81 -9.67
C CYS A 11 5.46 20.08 -10.89
N ALA A 12 6.71 19.65 -10.81
CA ALA A 12 7.69 19.93 -11.85
C ALA A 12 7.50 19.08 -13.12
N ILE A 13 6.60 18.09 -13.11
CA ILE A 13 6.14 17.35 -14.31
C ILE A 13 4.89 18.03 -14.91
N CYS A 14 3.72 17.91 -14.26
CA CYS A 14 2.43 18.31 -14.85
C CYS A 14 2.12 19.81 -14.73
N LYS A 15 2.88 20.55 -13.91
CA LYS A 15 2.70 21.99 -13.62
C LYS A 15 1.43 22.35 -12.85
N GLU A 16 0.74 21.35 -12.29
CA GLU A 16 -0.40 21.54 -11.40
C GLU A 16 0.05 21.71 -9.95
N THR A 17 -0.82 22.23 -9.10
CA THR A 17 -0.52 22.53 -7.69
C THR A 17 -0.27 21.27 -6.88
N LEU A 18 0.76 21.28 -6.03
CA LEU A 18 1.15 20.17 -5.14
C LEU A 18 0.33 20.13 -3.85
N LEU A 19 -0.13 21.28 -3.38
CA LEU A 19 -0.96 21.41 -2.18
C LEU A 19 -1.94 22.56 -2.39
N ILE A 20 -3.22 22.35 -2.06
CA ILE A 20 -4.24 23.40 -2.03
C ILE A 20 -4.44 23.78 -0.55
N PRO A 21 -4.19 25.03 -0.14
CA PRO A 21 -4.42 25.43 1.25
C PRO A 21 -5.90 25.33 1.59
N SER A 22 -6.21 24.81 2.79
CA SER A 22 -7.55 24.82 3.36
C SER A 22 -8.00 26.28 3.54
N THR A 23 -8.84 26.77 2.63
CA THR A 23 -9.66 27.95 2.94
C THR A 23 -10.80 27.46 3.82
N GLU A 24 -10.88 28.01 5.02
CA GLU A 24 -11.96 27.85 6.01
C GLU A 24 -13.27 27.28 5.43
N ASP A 25 -13.75 26.18 6.05
CA ASP A 25 -14.98 25.40 5.81
C ASP A 25 -14.89 24.12 4.94
N GLU A 26 -15.19 23.01 5.62
CA GLU A 26 -15.62 21.67 5.16
C GLU A 26 -14.55 20.64 4.70
N GLY A 27 -14.12 19.79 5.65
CA GLY A 27 -13.70 18.39 5.40
C GLY A 27 -12.19 18.08 5.48
N PRO A 28 -11.80 16.82 5.79
CA PRO A 28 -10.41 16.35 5.59
C PRO A 28 -10.06 16.47 4.10
N SER A 29 -8.83 16.89 3.77
CA SER A 29 -8.46 17.15 2.38
C SER A 29 -8.23 15.84 1.63
N GLU A 30 -8.63 15.79 0.36
CA GLU A 30 -8.33 14.65 -0.52
C GLU A 30 -6.85 14.75 -0.92
N VAL A 31 -6.01 14.17 -0.06
CA VAL A 31 -4.54 14.12 -0.02
C VAL A 31 -3.83 14.30 -1.38
N ILE A 32 -2.98 15.33 -1.46
CA ILE A 32 -1.96 15.47 -2.51
C ILE A 32 -0.58 15.42 -1.86
N ASP A 33 0.19 14.38 -2.18
CA ASP A 33 1.52 14.13 -1.60
C ASP A 33 2.61 14.88 -2.38
N ASP A 34 3.20 15.89 -1.74
CA ASP A 34 4.34 16.65 -2.25
C ASP A 34 5.64 15.86 -2.03
N VAL A 35 6.21 15.36 -3.12
CA VAL A 35 7.48 14.63 -3.14
C VAL A 35 8.60 15.56 -3.58
N GLU A 36 9.51 15.88 -2.66
CA GLU A 36 10.70 16.69 -2.90
C GLU A 36 11.93 15.79 -3.14
N LEU A 37 12.59 15.96 -4.29
CA LEU A 37 13.80 15.20 -4.63
C LEU A 37 15.08 15.86 -4.09
N LEU A 38 15.90 15.07 -3.41
CA LEU A 38 17.26 15.46 -2.99
C LEU A 38 18.22 14.96 -4.07
N PRO A 39 18.97 15.82 -4.79
CA PRO A 39 19.56 17.08 -4.34
C PRO A 39 18.96 18.35 -4.97
N CYS A 40 18.12 18.22 -5.99
CA CYS A 40 17.69 19.34 -6.82
C CYS A 40 16.54 20.16 -6.23
N ARG A 41 15.87 19.67 -5.18
CA ARG A 41 14.75 20.33 -4.48
C ARG A 41 13.55 20.61 -5.39
N HIS A 42 13.41 19.84 -6.48
CA HIS A 42 12.20 19.87 -7.29
C HIS A 42 11.12 19.03 -6.66
N HIS A 43 9.90 19.51 -6.80
CA HIS A 43 8.72 18.93 -6.17
C HIS A 43 7.80 18.28 -7.21
N PHE A 44 7.18 17.17 -6.84
CA PHE A 44 6.36 16.36 -7.74
C PHE A 44 5.17 15.78 -6.99
N HIS A 45 4.07 15.55 -7.70
CA HIS A 45 3.04 14.64 -7.22
C HIS A 45 3.61 13.24 -7.11
N TRP A 46 3.20 12.50 -6.07
CA TRP A 46 3.52 11.08 -5.91
C TRP A 46 3.31 10.27 -7.19
N SER A 47 2.12 10.37 -7.79
CA SER A 47 1.79 9.66 -9.03
C SER A 47 2.73 10.03 -10.19
N CYS A 48 2.95 11.31 -10.42
CA CYS A 48 3.79 11.80 -11.51
C CYS A 48 5.23 11.27 -11.40
N ILE A 49 5.81 11.29 -10.20
CA ILE A 49 7.19 10.81 -10.02
C ILE A 49 7.29 9.29 -10.05
N MET A 50 6.29 8.56 -9.51
CA MET A 50 6.22 7.10 -9.59
C MET A 50 6.18 6.64 -11.05
N GLU A 51 5.22 7.15 -11.83
CA GLU A 51 5.06 6.80 -13.24
C GLU A 51 6.36 7.05 -14.03
N TYR A 52 7.00 8.20 -13.83
CA TYR A 52 8.27 8.50 -14.48
C TYR A 52 9.38 7.54 -14.05
N ALA A 53 9.55 7.32 -12.75
CA ALA A 53 10.65 6.52 -12.22
C ALA A 53 10.55 5.04 -12.63
N MET A 54 9.33 4.52 -12.83
CA MET A 54 9.10 3.15 -13.29
C MET A 54 9.40 2.93 -14.78
N LEU A 55 9.55 3.99 -15.59
CA LEU A 55 9.82 3.85 -17.04
C LEU A 55 11.13 3.11 -17.34
N SER A 56 12.16 3.30 -16.50
CA SER A 56 13.45 2.61 -16.64
C SER A 56 14.35 2.86 -15.42
N ALA A 57 15.38 2.03 -15.25
CA ALA A 57 16.42 2.26 -14.25
C ALA A 57 17.11 3.64 -14.39
N GLN A 58 17.23 4.17 -15.61
CA GLN A 58 17.79 5.50 -15.84
C GLN A 58 16.83 6.61 -15.39
N ALA A 59 15.53 6.45 -15.63
CA ALA A 59 14.52 7.39 -15.17
C ALA A 59 14.48 7.42 -13.64
N ARG A 60 14.49 6.26 -12.98
CA ARG A 60 14.58 6.14 -11.51
C ARG A 60 15.80 6.87 -10.90
N ALA A 61 16.91 6.94 -11.64
CA ALA A 61 18.13 7.57 -11.16
C ALA A 61 18.20 9.08 -11.41
N THR A 62 17.22 9.69 -12.10
CA THR A 62 17.32 11.09 -12.55
C THR A 62 16.07 11.91 -12.25
N CYS A 63 16.26 13.20 -11.98
CA CYS A 63 15.14 14.13 -11.87
C CYS A 63 14.48 14.34 -13.24
N PRO A 64 13.15 14.16 -13.40
CA PRO A 64 12.48 14.36 -14.69
C PRO A 64 12.56 15.81 -15.19
N HIS A 65 12.73 16.78 -14.29
CA HIS A 65 12.82 18.19 -14.65
C HIS A 65 14.23 18.65 -15.05
N CYS A 66 15.23 18.39 -14.21
CA CYS A 66 16.59 18.90 -14.42
C CYS A 66 17.63 17.83 -14.79
N GLN A 67 17.25 16.55 -14.80
CA GLN A 67 18.10 15.39 -15.12
C GLN A 67 19.27 15.17 -14.15
N GLU A 68 19.26 15.84 -12.99
CA GLU A 68 20.22 15.62 -11.90
C GLU A 68 20.10 14.20 -11.34
N ASN A 69 21.22 13.62 -10.88
CA ASN A 69 21.18 12.32 -10.20
C ASN A 69 20.51 12.47 -8.83
N VAL A 70 19.47 11.67 -8.58
CA VAL A 70 18.66 11.71 -7.35
C VAL A 70 18.96 10.56 -6.38
N LEU A 71 19.87 9.65 -6.75
CA LEU A 71 20.28 8.57 -5.87
C LEU A 71 21.31 9.05 -4.85
N SER A 72 21.18 8.54 -3.64
CA SER A 72 22.18 8.70 -2.58
C SER A 72 23.53 8.09 -2.99
N PRO A 73 24.63 8.38 -2.27
CA PRO A 73 25.91 7.69 -2.48
C PRO A 73 25.83 6.17 -2.33
N GLN A 74 24.83 5.66 -1.61
CA GLN A 74 24.55 4.23 -1.44
C GLN A 74 23.69 3.64 -2.56
N GLY A 75 23.23 4.47 -3.51
CA GLY A 75 22.36 4.07 -4.61
C GLY A 75 20.87 3.99 -4.24
N THR A 76 20.48 4.52 -3.07
CA THR A 76 19.08 4.53 -2.62
C THR A 76 18.35 5.79 -3.09
N PHE A 77 17.07 5.67 -3.42
CA PHE A 77 16.29 6.81 -3.90
C PHE A 77 15.54 7.46 -2.74
N ILE A 78 16.20 8.44 -2.11
CA ILE A 78 15.71 9.11 -0.90
C ILE A 78 15.05 10.44 -1.24
N VAL A 79 13.85 10.64 -0.72
CA VAL A 79 13.04 11.85 -0.94
C VAL A 79 12.52 12.40 0.39
N ASN A 80 12.04 13.63 0.38
CA ASN A 80 11.16 14.13 1.43
C ASN A 80 9.72 14.08 0.93
N VAL A 81 8.80 13.63 1.77
CA VAL A 81 7.37 13.55 1.46
C VAL A 81 6.60 14.43 2.43
N ARG A 82 5.69 15.26 1.92
CA ARG A 82 4.80 16.06 2.75
C ARG A 82 3.35 15.68 2.47
N ASN A 83 2.64 15.31 3.53
CA ASN A 83 1.22 14.95 3.53
C ASN A 83 0.47 15.67 4.67
N GLU A 84 -0.81 15.33 4.87
CA GLU A 84 -1.62 15.89 5.95
C GLU A 84 -1.03 15.66 7.36
N GLY A 85 -0.30 14.55 7.53
CA GLY A 85 0.40 14.20 8.76
C GLY A 85 1.71 14.95 8.99
N GLY A 86 2.15 15.76 8.03
CA GLY A 86 3.35 16.59 8.11
C GLY A 86 4.45 16.16 7.14
N LEU A 87 5.69 16.53 7.49
CA LEU A 87 6.88 16.24 6.68
C LEU A 87 7.54 14.94 7.16
N THR A 88 7.77 14.03 6.22
CA THR A 88 8.60 12.83 6.41
C THR A 88 9.89 13.02 5.60
N GLU A 89 11.01 13.18 6.30
CA GLU A 89 12.33 13.28 5.67
C GLU A 89 12.98 11.90 5.55
N GLY A 90 13.79 11.71 4.51
CA GLY A 90 14.59 10.48 4.36
C GLY A 90 13.78 9.26 3.93
N PHE A 91 12.62 9.46 3.29
CA PHE A 91 11.77 8.39 2.80
C PHE A 91 12.41 7.68 1.61
N ASP A 92 12.44 6.34 1.62
CA ASP A 92 13.03 5.53 0.54
C ASP A 92 12.00 5.22 -0.54
N MET A 93 11.81 6.18 -1.45
CA MET A 93 10.95 6.04 -2.62
C MET A 93 11.37 4.87 -3.52
N GLY A 94 12.66 4.49 -3.46
CA GLY A 94 13.17 3.37 -4.20
C GLY A 94 12.44 2.08 -3.85
N ARG A 95 12.17 1.85 -2.56
CA ARG A 95 11.48 0.64 -2.11
C ARG A 95 10.06 0.55 -2.67
N GLU A 96 9.31 1.64 -2.61
CA GLU A 96 7.94 1.71 -3.12
C GLU A 96 7.88 1.43 -4.63
N ILE A 97 8.85 1.97 -5.38
CA ILE A 97 8.97 1.69 -6.82
C ILE A 97 9.26 0.21 -7.07
N ASP A 98 10.16 -0.39 -6.29
CA ASP A 98 10.47 -1.82 -6.41
C ASP A 98 9.25 -2.70 -6.11
N GLU A 99 8.49 -2.35 -5.07
CA GLU A 99 7.25 -3.02 -4.69
C GLU A 99 6.18 -2.89 -5.80
N GLU A 100 5.91 -1.70 -6.31
CA GLU A 100 4.93 -1.51 -7.40
C GLU A 100 5.35 -2.26 -8.67
N MET A 101 6.62 -2.17 -9.08
CA MET A 101 7.13 -2.92 -10.24
C MET A 101 7.03 -4.43 -10.04
N HIS A 102 7.24 -4.91 -8.80
CA HIS A 102 7.06 -6.31 -8.47
C HIS A 102 5.59 -6.73 -8.62
N LEU A 103 4.65 -5.91 -8.15
CA LEU A 103 3.22 -6.21 -8.25
C LEU A 103 2.70 -6.15 -9.69
N GLU A 104 3.19 -5.22 -10.51
CA GLU A 104 2.90 -5.18 -11.95
C GLU A 104 3.41 -6.44 -12.66
N ALA A 105 4.57 -6.96 -12.26
CA ALA A 105 5.16 -8.16 -12.82
C ALA A 105 4.49 -9.46 -12.32
N ASN A 106 3.77 -9.43 -11.20
CA ASN A 106 3.13 -10.58 -10.55
C ASN A 106 1.64 -10.29 -10.26
N PRO A 107 0.76 -10.36 -11.28
CA PRO A 107 -0.66 -10.02 -11.15
C PRO A 107 -1.42 -10.80 -10.07
N GLU A 108 -0.98 -12.03 -9.78
CA GLU A 108 -1.51 -12.86 -8.69
C GLU A 108 -1.25 -12.25 -7.31
N LEU A 109 -0.04 -11.74 -7.06
CA LEU A 109 0.30 -11.06 -5.81
C LEU A 109 -0.49 -9.77 -5.66
N LYS A 110 -0.68 -9.02 -6.76
CA LYS A 110 -1.52 -7.81 -6.77
C LYS A 110 -2.97 -8.13 -6.38
N ARG A 111 -3.51 -9.28 -6.82
CA ARG A 111 -4.85 -9.73 -6.43
C ARG A 111 -4.92 -10.21 -4.98
N GLU A 112 -3.88 -10.90 -4.49
CA GLU A 112 -3.76 -11.27 -3.09
C GLU A 112 -3.75 -10.03 -2.19
N GLN A 113 -2.97 -9.00 -2.53
CA GLN A 113 -2.98 -7.73 -1.80
C GLN A 113 -4.34 -7.03 -1.86
N ALA A 114 -4.95 -6.94 -3.04
CA ALA A 114 -6.29 -6.36 -3.19
C ALA A 114 -7.31 -7.09 -2.30
N PHE A 115 -7.28 -8.42 -2.28
CA PHE A 115 -8.11 -9.23 -1.40
C PHE A 115 -7.88 -8.90 0.08
N LEU A 116 -6.62 -8.84 0.53
CA LEU A 116 -6.28 -8.50 1.91
C LEU A 116 -6.80 -7.10 2.31
N THR A 117 -6.66 -6.11 1.43
CA THR A 117 -7.19 -4.76 1.64
C THR A 117 -8.71 -4.74 1.71
N LEU A 118 -9.41 -5.45 0.83
CA LEU A 118 -10.88 -5.53 0.84
C LEU A 118 -11.41 -6.14 2.15
N ILE A 119 -10.73 -7.15 2.70
CA ILE A 119 -11.06 -7.68 4.02
C ILE A 119 -10.92 -6.61 5.11
N GLN A 120 -9.84 -5.82 5.09
CA GLN A 120 -9.65 -4.74 6.08
C GLN A 120 -10.69 -3.63 5.95
N LEU A 121 -11.10 -3.30 4.72
CA LEU A 121 -12.17 -2.34 4.43
C LEU A 121 -13.57 -2.90 4.65
N ARG A 122 -13.68 -4.19 5.01
CA ARG A 122 -14.93 -4.95 5.19
C ARG A 122 -15.80 -4.99 3.93
N ASP A 123 -15.18 -4.88 2.76
CA ASP A 123 -15.84 -5.09 1.47
C ASP A 123 -15.85 -6.58 1.14
N PHE A 124 -16.70 -7.31 1.86
CA PHE A 124 -16.80 -8.76 1.76
C PHE A 124 -17.38 -9.24 0.44
N GLU A 125 -18.16 -8.40 -0.24
CA GLU A 125 -18.75 -8.75 -1.52
C GLU A 125 -17.68 -8.83 -2.61
N GLU A 126 -16.84 -7.80 -2.73
CA GLU A 126 -15.73 -7.81 -3.67
C GLU A 126 -14.67 -8.85 -3.28
N ALA A 127 -14.35 -8.98 -2.00
CA ALA A 127 -13.43 -10.00 -1.51
C ALA A 127 -13.91 -11.41 -1.90
N GLU A 128 -15.20 -11.69 -1.77
CA GLU A 128 -15.79 -12.97 -2.20
C GLU A 128 -15.72 -13.17 -3.72
N ARG A 129 -15.89 -12.12 -4.53
CA ARG A 129 -15.72 -12.22 -6.00
C ARG A 129 -14.29 -12.62 -6.38
N LEU A 130 -13.28 -12.03 -5.73
CA LEU A 130 -11.87 -12.43 -5.92
C LEU A 130 -11.62 -13.89 -5.50
N LEU A 131 -12.22 -14.33 -4.38
CA LEU A 131 -12.14 -15.70 -3.90
C LEU A 131 -12.89 -16.71 -4.77
N LEU A 132 -13.84 -16.29 -5.60
CA LEU A 132 -14.52 -17.17 -6.54
C LEU A 132 -13.88 -17.17 -7.94
N GLY A 133 -13.02 -16.18 -8.23
CA GLY A 133 -12.48 -15.96 -9.56
C GLY A 133 -13.57 -15.57 -10.56
N SER A 134 -14.63 -14.90 -10.07
CA SER A 134 -15.80 -14.51 -10.87
C SER A 134 -15.59 -13.23 -11.68
N ASP A 135 -14.40 -12.66 -11.68
CA ASP A 135 -14.04 -11.52 -12.52
C ASP A 135 -13.98 -11.94 -13.99
N ASP A 136 -14.51 -11.08 -14.85
CA ASP A 136 -14.48 -11.16 -16.32
C ASP A 136 -13.09 -10.86 -16.93
N GLY A 137 -12.05 -10.70 -16.09
CA GLY A 137 -10.67 -10.38 -16.47
C GLY A 137 -9.64 -11.44 -16.04
N GLU A 138 -8.44 -11.37 -16.63
CA GLU A 138 -7.31 -12.33 -16.62
C GLU A 138 -6.74 -12.78 -15.24
N GLY A 139 -7.40 -12.48 -14.12
CA GLY A 139 -6.96 -12.84 -12.79
C GLY A 139 -7.74 -14.05 -12.25
N GLY A 140 -7.06 -15.19 -12.07
CA GLY A 140 -7.65 -16.37 -11.45
C GLY A 140 -8.12 -16.16 -10.01
N ARG A 141 -8.58 -17.26 -9.40
CA ARG A 141 -9.00 -17.33 -7.99
C ARG A 141 -7.85 -16.95 -7.05
N VAL A 142 -8.11 -16.09 -6.06
CA VAL A 142 -7.16 -15.74 -5.01
C VAL A 142 -7.08 -16.84 -3.94
N ASP A 143 -5.90 -17.10 -3.37
CA ASP A 143 -5.76 -17.97 -2.19
C ASP A 143 -6.27 -17.24 -0.95
N VAL A 144 -7.30 -17.80 -0.30
CA VAL A 144 -7.85 -17.29 0.97
C VAL A 144 -6.81 -17.25 2.10
N ASN A 145 -5.73 -18.03 1.97
CA ASN A 145 -4.63 -18.07 2.91
C ASN A 145 -3.49 -17.10 2.56
N ALA A 146 -3.68 -16.19 1.59
CA ALA A 146 -2.72 -15.11 1.33
C ALA A 146 -2.30 -14.39 2.61
N CYS A 147 -1.04 -13.95 2.64
CA CYS A 147 -0.44 -13.29 3.79
C CYS A 147 0.01 -11.87 3.45
N PHE A 148 -0.06 -10.97 4.44
CA PHE A 148 0.45 -9.61 4.32
C PHE A 148 1.97 -9.62 4.11
N GLU A 149 2.48 -8.62 3.40
CA GLU A 149 3.92 -8.48 3.20
C GLU A 149 4.68 -8.34 4.53
N GLY A 150 5.89 -8.89 4.56
CA GLY A 150 6.74 -8.85 5.75
C GLY A 150 6.35 -9.85 6.85
N GLY A 151 5.45 -10.81 6.59
CA GLY A 151 5.16 -11.90 7.54
C GLY A 151 4.31 -13.05 7.00
N GLN A 152 4.16 -14.11 7.80
CA GLN A 152 3.22 -15.23 7.55
C GLN A 152 1.80 -14.95 8.11
N THR A 153 1.46 -13.69 8.35
CA THR A 153 0.17 -13.27 8.91
C THR A 153 -0.89 -13.23 7.81
N THR A 154 -1.97 -14.00 7.97
CA THR A 154 -3.09 -14.07 7.02
C THR A 154 -4.24 -13.13 7.39
N ALA A 155 -5.20 -12.94 6.48
CA ALA A 155 -6.46 -12.24 6.77
C ALA A 155 -7.20 -12.81 7.99
N LEU A 156 -7.12 -14.14 8.21
CA LEU A 156 -7.78 -14.80 9.34
C LEU A 156 -7.16 -14.39 10.68
N HIS A 157 -5.84 -14.24 10.74
CA HIS A 157 -5.14 -13.74 11.94
C HIS A 157 -5.61 -12.33 12.29
N MET A 158 -5.69 -11.43 11.30
CA MET A 158 -6.14 -10.04 11.50
C MET A 158 -7.61 -9.96 11.91
N ALA A 159 -8.48 -10.73 11.26
CA ALA A 159 -9.90 -10.80 11.62
C ALA A 159 -10.09 -11.27 13.08
N ALA A 160 -9.30 -12.25 13.51
CA ALA A 160 -9.33 -12.76 14.87
C ALA A 160 -8.85 -11.73 15.91
N MET A 161 -7.74 -11.02 15.62
CA MET A 161 -7.24 -9.93 16.48
C MET A 161 -8.25 -8.79 16.62
N ASN A 162 -8.97 -8.47 15.55
CA ASN A 162 -9.92 -7.37 15.51
C ASN A 162 -11.33 -7.72 16.04
N ASP A 163 -11.52 -8.95 16.53
CA ASP A 163 -12.84 -9.49 16.94
C ASP A 163 -13.90 -9.43 15.81
N ASP A 164 -13.45 -9.46 14.55
CA ASP A 164 -14.29 -9.33 13.35
C ASP A 164 -14.84 -10.69 12.90
N VAL A 165 -15.98 -11.05 13.50
CA VAL A 165 -16.68 -12.30 13.20
C VAL A 165 -17.18 -12.39 11.76
N ASP A 166 -17.50 -11.26 11.11
CA ASP A 166 -18.00 -11.29 9.73
C ASP A 166 -16.88 -11.68 8.76
N ALA A 167 -15.68 -11.10 8.96
CA ALA A 167 -14.48 -11.48 8.23
C ALA A 167 -14.10 -12.95 8.51
N LEU A 168 -14.10 -13.37 9.78
CA LEU A 168 -13.85 -14.78 10.15
C LEU A 168 -14.80 -15.74 9.44
N ARG A 169 -16.10 -15.42 9.39
CA ARG A 169 -17.11 -16.23 8.73
C ARG A 169 -16.80 -16.39 7.24
N LEU A 170 -16.55 -15.28 6.53
CA LEU A 170 -16.24 -15.32 5.10
C LEU A 170 -14.99 -16.16 4.82
N LEU A 171 -13.91 -15.87 5.55
CA LEU A 171 -12.62 -16.53 5.35
C LEU A 171 -12.73 -18.05 5.60
N LEU A 172 -13.35 -18.47 6.70
CA LEU A 172 -13.53 -19.88 7.02
C LEU A 172 -14.49 -20.58 6.05
N SER A 173 -15.55 -19.92 5.59
CA SER A 173 -16.46 -20.53 4.59
C SER A 173 -15.78 -20.81 3.25
N HIS A 174 -14.71 -20.08 2.94
CA HIS A 174 -13.89 -20.28 1.73
C HIS A 174 -12.64 -21.14 1.95
N GLY A 175 -12.47 -21.73 3.15
CA GLY A 175 -11.43 -22.71 3.44
C GLY A 175 -10.13 -22.13 4.01
N ALA A 176 -10.20 -20.97 4.68
CA ALA A 176 -9.06 -20.46 5.44
C ALA A 176 -8.59 -21.49 6.49
N ASP A 177 -7.28 -21.70 6.56
CA ASP A 177 -6.66 -22.62 7.51
C ASP A 177 -6.55 -21.97 8.88
N LYS A 178 -7.45 -22.36 9.79
CA LYS A 178 -7.47 -21.88 11.18
C LYS A 178 -6.29 -22.35 12.03
N GLU A 179 -5.57 -23.39 11.58
CA GLU A 179 -4.40 -23.94 12.27
C GLU A 179 -3.09 -23.37 11.73
N ARG A 180 -3.15 -22.54 10.67
CA ARG A 180 -1.96 -21.87 10.12
C ARG A 180 -1.36 -20.97 11.19
N ARG A 181 -0.03 -20.99 11.29
CA ARG A 181 0.73 -20.17 12.22
C ARG A 181 1.46 -19.07 11.49
N ASN A 182 1.44 -17.86 12.06
CA ASN A 182 2.26 -16.75 11.61
C ASN A 182 3.73 -16.92 12.06
N GLU A 183 4.58 -15.91 11.84
CA GLU A 183 6.02 -15.96 12.19
C GLU A 183 6.29 -16.11 13.68
N ASP A 184 5.41 -15.56 14.52
CA ASP A 184 5.44 -15.73 15.98
C ASP A 184 4.97 -17.12 16.42
N ARG A 185 4.68 -18.00 15.46
CA ARG A 185 4.10 -19.33 15.65
C ARG A 185 2.72 -19.29 16.30
N LEU A 186 1.97 -18.21 16.14
CA LEU A 186 0.62 -18.06 16.68
C LEU A 186 -0.41 -18.35 15.60
N THR A 187 -1.48 -19.05 15.97
CA THR A 187 -2.69 -19.21 15.15
C THR A 187 -3.61 -18.00 15.27
N ALA A 188 -4.65 -17.94 14.44
CA ALA A 188 -5.71 -16.93 14.57
C ALA A 188 -6.37 -16.96 15.96
N LEU A 189 -6.60 -18.15 16.52
CA LEU A 189 -7.17 -18.29 17.87
C LEU A 189 -6.21 -17.81 18.95
N ASP A 190 -4.92 -18.18 18.87
CA ASP A 190 -3.90 -17.71 19.84
C ASP A 190 -3.87 -16.18 19.90
N LEU A 191 -3.96 -15.52 18.74
CA LEU A 191 -4.03 -14.06 18.65
C LEU A 191 -5.31 -13.50 19.28
N ALA A 192 -6.48 -14.06 18.96
CA ALA A 192 -7.75 -13.65 19.56
C ALA A 192 -7.76 -13.80 21.09
N GLU A 193 -7.15 -14.86 21.63
CA GLU A 193 -6.96 -15.05 23.07
C GLU A 193 -6.06 -13.97 23.67
N SER A 194 -4.93 -13.67 23.02
CA SER A 194 -3.95 -12.70 23.53
C SER A 194 -4.49 -11.28 23.69
N VAL A 195 -5.43 -10.87 22.83
CA VAL A 195 -6.05 -9.53 22.86
C VAL A 195 -7.44 -9.50 23.52
N GLY A 196 -7.96 -10.67 23.92
CA GLY A 196 -9.29 -10.76 24.54
C GLY A 196 -10.46 -10.59 23.57
N ALA A 197 -10.30 -10.96 22.30
CA ALA A 197 -11.34 -10.93 21.28
C ALA A 197 -12.38 -12.05 21.49
N VAL A 198 -13.33 -11.81 22.41
CA VAL A 198 -14.27 -12.83 22.92
C VAL A 198 -15.16 -13.43 21.81
N ARG A 199 -15.60 -12.62 20.84
CA ARG A 199 -16.50 -13.10 19.79
C ARG A 199 -15.74 -13.97 18.80
N ALA A 200 -14.54 -13.56 18.41
CA ALA A 200 -13.63 -14.32 17.58
C ALA A 200 -13.23 -15.64 18.25
N GLN A 201 -12.85 -15.63 19.53
CA GLN A 201 -12.56 -16.85 20.30
C GLN A 201 -13.74 -17.82 20.26
N SER A 202 -14.94 -17.34 20.58
CA SER A 202 -16.16 -18.15 20.58
C SER A 202 -16.43 -18.75 19.20
N TYR A 203 -16.21 -17.97 18.14
CA TYR A 203 -16.43 -18.38 16.76
C TYR A 203 -15.40 -19.43 16.31
N LEU A 204 -14.11 -19.22 16.61
CA LEU A 204 -13.01 -20.10 16.23
C LEU A 204 -13.00 -21.43 17.01
N HIS A 205 -13.46 -21.43 18.27
CA HIS A 205 -13.66 -22.67 19.03
C HIS A 205 -14.85 -23.50 18.55
N GLY A 206 -15.91 -22.86 18.06
CA GLY A 206 -17.18 -23.50 17.69
C GLY A 206 -17.34 -23.86 16.21
N GLY A 207 -16.41 -23.44 15.36
CA GLY A 207 -16.40 -23.67 13.90
C GLY A 207 -15.67 -24.93 13.47
#